data_AF-A0A550BW38-F1
#
_entry.id   AF-A0A550BW38-F1
#
_cell.length_a   1.000
_cell.length_b   1.000
_cell.length_c   1.000
_cell.angle_alpha   90.00
_cell.angle_beta   90.00
_cell.angle_gamma   90.00
#
_symmetry.space_group_name_H-M   'P 1'
#
loop_
_entity.id
_entity.type
_entity.pdbx_description
1 polymer ?
#
loop_
_entity_poly.entity_id
_entity_poly.type
_entity_poly.pdbx_seq_one_letter_code
_entity_poly.pdbx_strand_id
1 'polypeptide(L)'
;MALAMYQIRHAYSNHGDIHAILCAASPYVNRDCDYLISVSDVTGENIAIGSAVTKAVVGDRAIATVNPNWLTVAVPSLLHIQETAFGGCLVQYWSHCGNDLKRISDSLSPDETCTLPIPGMAVQDMLFNALYKLKAGDLLVWLGTDGFSM
;
A
#
# COMPACT_ATOMS: atom_id res chain seq x y z
N MET A 1 5.91 16.13 14.90
CA MET A 1 5.48 14.95 14.12
C MET A 1 6.72 14.16 13.75
N ALA A 2 6.75 12.84 13.97
CA ALA A 2 7.89 12.00 13.64
C ALA A 2 7.82 11.64 12.15
N LEU A 3 8.63 12.30 11.33
CA LEU A 3 8.65 12.15 9.87
C LEU A 3 9.94 11.50 9.40
N ALA A 4 9.82 10.68 8.36
CA ALA A 4 10.93 10.11 7.61
C ALA A 4 10.74 10.42 6.12
N MET A 5 11.87 10.53 5.41
CA MET A 5 11.92 10.72 3.96
C MET A 5 12.24 9.40 3.28
N TYR A 6 11.39 9.06 2.33
CA TYR A 6 11.44 7.82 1.59
C TYR A 6 11.66 8.11 0.10
N GLN A 7 12.65 7.46 -0.50
CA GLN A 7 12.90 7.53 -1.93
C GLN A 7 12.20 6.36 -2.61
N ILE A 8 11.26 6.67 -3.50
CA ILE A 8 10.51 5.68 -4.25
C ILE A 8 11.39 5.17 -5.39
N ARG A 9 11.44 3.85 -5.55
CA ARG A 9 12.23 3.16 -6.57
C ARG A 9 11.35 2.46 -7.59
N HIS A 10 10.27 1.84 -7.13
CA HIS A 10 9.33 1.10 -7.96
C HIS A 10 7.90 1.39 -7.54
N ALA A 11 7.00 1.36 -8.51
CA ALA A 11 5.60 1.66 -8.34
C ALA A 11 4.77 0.67 -9.16
N TYR A 12 3.64 0.24 -8.61
CA TYR A 12 2.70 -0.65 -9.26
C TYR A 12 1.33 0.03 -9.34
N SER A 13 0.74 0.05 -10.53
CA SER A 13 -0.56 0.67 -10.74
C SER A 13 -1.67 -0.36 -10.64
N ASN A 14 -2.71 -0.01 -9.88
CA ASN A 14 -3.94 -0.77 -9.74
C ASN A 14 -5.06 -0.13 -10.56
N HIS A 15 -6.13 -0.89 -10.79
CA HIS A 15 -7.30 -0.38 -11.53
C HIS A 15 -7.93 0.88 -10.89
N GLY A 16 -7.87 0.99 -9.56
CA GLY A 16 -8.31 2.18 -8.82
C GLY A 16 -7.57 3.45 -9.22
N ASP A 17 -6.27 3.34 -9.56
CA ASP A 17 -5.46 4.48 -10.00
C ASP A 17 -5.92 4.99 -11.37
N ILE A 18 -6.24 4.09 -12.29
CA ILE A 18 -6.77 4.43 -13.62
C ILE A 18 -8.09 5.18 -13.47
N HIS A 19 -8.98 4.68 -12.61
CA HIS A 19 -10.25 5.36 -12.33
C HIS A 19 -10.00 6.75 -11.74
N ALA A 20 -9.09 6.87 -10.77
CA ALA A 20 -8.74 8.14 -10.14
C ALA A 20 -8.22 9.17 -11.17
N ILE A 21 -7.36 8.73 -12.09
CA ILE A 21 -6.81 9.56 -13.18
C ILE A 21 -7.90 9.98 -14.16
N LEU A 22 -8.69 9.02 -14.68
CA LEU A 22 -9.70 9.29 -15.71
C LEU A 22 -10.83 10.18 -15.22
N CYS A 23 -11.25 10.00 -13.97
CA CYS A 23 -12.32 10.78 -13.36
C CYS A 23 -11.81 12.09 -12.75
N ALA A 24 -10.49 12.33 -12.72
CA ALA A 24 -9.85 13.37 -11.91
C ALA A 24 -10.39 13.41 -10.47
N ALA A 25 -10.75 12.23 -9.96
CA ALA A 25 -11.45 12.06 -8.70
C ALA A 25 -11.20 10.63 -8.22
N SER A 26 -10.65 10.50 -7.02
CA SER A 26 -10.69 9.24 -6.29
C SER A 26 -11.83 9.30 -5.27
N PRO A 27 -12.61 8.22 -5.09
CA PRO A 27 -13.59 8.12 -4.00
C PRO A 27 -12.92 8.17 -2.61
N TYR A 28 -11.59 8.10 -2.55
CA TYR A 28 -10.79 8.05 -1.36
C TYR A 28 -9.87 9.27 -1.19
N VAL A 29 -9.86 10.26 -2.08
CA VAL A 29 -9.00 11.45 -1.93
C VAL A 29 -9.69 12.56 -1.18
N ASN A 30 -8.94 13.23 -0.30
CA ASN A 30 -9.39 14.45 0.35
C ASN A 30 -9.63 15.53 -0.71
N ARG A 31 -10.87 16.01 -0.82
CA ARG A 31 -11.30 16.98 -1.84
C ARG A 31 -10.70 18.38 -1.68
N ASP A 32 -9.89 18.60 -0.65
CA ASP A 32 -9.27 19.89 -0.33
C ASP A 32 -7.89 20.09 -0.99
N CYS A 33 -7.44 19.20 -1.88
CA CYS A 33 -6.20 19.35 -2.64
C CYS A 33 -6.45 19.75 -4.12
N ASP A 34 -5.69 20.73 -4.61
CA ASP A 34 -5.76 21.22 -6.01
C ASP A 34 -5.18 20.23 -7.04
N TYR A 35 -4.57 19.13 -6.58
CA TYR A 35 -3.93 18.14 -7.42
C TYR A 35 -4.13 16.73 -6.87
N LEU A 36 -4.21 15.77 -7.79
CA LEU A 36 -4.27 14.36 -7.50
C LEU A 36 -2.94 13.71 -7.89
N ILE A 37 -2.26 13.13 -6.91
CA ILE A 37 -1.17 12.19 -7.16
C ILE A 37 -1.78 10.79 -7.16
N SER A 38 -1.52 9.99 -8.18
CA SER A 38 -2.05 8.63 -8.32
C SER A 38 -1.07 7.59 -7.79
N VAL A 39 -1.44 6.31 -7.88
CA VAL A 39 -0.66 5.14 -7.44
C VAL A 39 -0.63 5.00 -5.93
N SER A 40 -0.98 3.83 -5.42
CA SER A 40 -0.92 3.53 -3.99
C SER A 40 0.22 2.57 -3.62
N ASP A 41 0.68 1.77 -4.59
CA ASP A 41 1.58 0.66 -4.31
C ASP A 41 3.00 1.01 -4.75
N VAL A 42 3.88 1.27 -3.78
CA VAL A 42 5.27 1.64 -4.03
C VAL A 42 6.24 0.93 -3.09
N THR A 43 7.47 0.74 -3.58
CA THR A 43 8.62 0.33 -2.78
C THR A 43 9.86 1.16 -3.11
N GLY A 44 10.88 1.07 -2.26
CA GLY A 44 11.92 2.06 -2.12
C GLY A 44 12.62 1.97 -0.77
N GLU A 45 13.33 3.03 -0.41
CA GLU A 45 14.21 3.05 0.76
C GLU A 45 14.11 4.35 1.57
N ASN A 46 14.31 4.24 2.88
CA ASN A 46 14.42 5.41 3.74
C ASN A 46 15.76 6.13 3.50
N ILE A 47 15.71 7.41 3.14
CA ILE A 47 16.91 8.22 2.90
C ILE A 47 17.20 9.22 4.02
N ALA A 48 16.21 9.56 4.84
CA ALA A 48 16.40 10.35 6.05
C ALA A 48 15.34 10.00 7.10
N ILE A 49 15.73 10.04 8.37
CA ILE A 49 14.86 9.69 9.50
C ILE A 49 14.88 10.84 10.50
N GLY A 50 13.70 11.35 10.87
CA GLY A 50 13.57 12.35 11.91
C GLY A 50 13.90 11.78 13.29
N SER A 51 14.38 12.62 14.20
CA SER A 51 14.88 12.21 15.53
C SER A 51 13.86 11.49 16.41
N ALA A 52 12.56 11.67 16.15
CA ALA A 52 11.47 11.02 16.89
C ALA A 52 11.00 9.68 16.28
N VAL A 53 11.56 9.24 15.16
CA VAL A 53 11.23 7.96 14.51
C VAL A 53 12.14 6.87 15.08
N THR A 54 11.54 5.80 15.62
CA THR A 54 12.28 4.73 16.34
C THR A 54 12.20 3.36 15.68
N LYS A 55 11.37 3.19 14.64
CA LYS A 55 11.07 1.89 14.01
C LYS A 55 11.64 1.73 12.60
N ALA A 56 12.45 2.69 12.16
CA ALA A 56 13.04 2.71 10.83
C ALA A 56 14.45 3.28 10.91
N VAL A 57 15.34 2.80 10.04
CA VAL A 57 16.69 3.35 9.84
C VAL A 57 16.89 3.76 8.38
N VAL A 58 17.87 4.63 8.14
CA VAL A 58 18.29 4.98 6.78
C VAL A 58 18.82 3.73 6.07
N GLY A 59 18.42 3.54 4.82
CA GLY A 59 18.73 2.36 4.01
C GLY A 59 17.73 1.20 4.16
N ASP A 60 16.77 1.28 5.09
CA ASP A 60 15.71 0.28 5.17
C ASP A 60 14.88 0.25 3.89
N ARG A 61 14.82 -0.92 3.26
CA ARG A 61 13.84 -1.20 2.21
C ARG A 61 12.49 -1.46 2.84
N ALA A 62 11.47 -0.82 2.31
CA ALA A 62 10.12 -0.93 2.82
C ALA A 62 9.10 -0.90 1.69
N ILE A 63 7.84 -1.07 2.04
CA ILE A 63 6.71 -0.99 1.12
C ILE A 63 5.63 -0.11 1.74
N ALA A 64 4.96 0.69 0.91
CA ALA A 64 3.81 1.46 1.35
C ALA A 64 2.69 0.54 1.83
N THR A 65 2.04 0.94 2.91
CA THR A 65 0.76 0.34 3.34
C THR A 65 -0.38 1.12 2.67
N VAL A 66 -1.53 0.48 2.51
CA VAL A 66 -2.75 1.09 1.95
C VAL A 66 -3.77 1.43 3.05
N ASN A 67 -3.47 1.08 4.30
CA ASN A 67 -4.16 1.55 5.49
C ASN A 67 -3.17 1.51 6.68
N PRO A 68 -2.53 2.62 7.06
CA PRO A 68 -1.43 2.58 8.01
C PRO A 68 -1.94 2.43 9.45
N ASN A 69 -3.26 2.63 9.63
CA ASN A 69 -3.99 2.46 10.88
C ASN A 69 -4.67 1.09 10.97
N TRP A 70 -4.63 0.27 9.91
CA TRP A 70 -5.11 -1.11 9.97
C TRP A 70 -4.05 -2.00 10.63
N LEU A 71 -4.03 -1.94 11.97
CA LEU A 71 -3.05 -2.63 12.81
C LEU A 71 -3.60 -3.92 13.44
N THR A 72 -4.87 -4.27 13.19
CA THR A 72 -5.58 -5.41 13.81
C THR A 72 -6.29 -6.26 12.76
N VAL A 73 -6.74 -7.46 13.13
CA VAL A 73 -7.36 -8.43 12.20
C VAL A 73 -8.76 -7.99 11.72
N ALA A 74 -9.41 -7.06 12.42
CA ALA A 74 -10.69 -6.52 11.98
C ALA A 74 -10.46 -5.43 10.93
N VAL A 75 -11.03 -5.61 9.74
CA VAL A 75 -11.06 -4.57 8.70
C VAL A 75 -11.70 -3.31 9.32
N PRO A 76 -10.99 -2.17 9.43
CA PRO A 76 -11.61 -0.91 9.82
C PRO A 76 -12.72 -0.60 8.81
N SER A 77 -13.76 0.15 9.19
CA SER A 77 -14.75 0.60 8.20
C SER A 77 -14.04 1.20 6.98
N LEU A 78 -14.54 0.91 5.77
CA LEU A 78 -13.96 1.31 4.46
C LEU A 78 -13.58 2.80 4.33
N LEU A 79 -13.99 3.62 5.29
CA LEU A 79 -13.66 5.03 5.48
C LEU A 79 -12.17 5.33 5.76
N HIS A 80 -11.31 4.33 5.99
CA HIS A 80 -9.90 4.54 6.39
C HIS A 80 -8.85 4.10 5.37
N ILE A 81 -9.23 3.86 4.11
CA ILE A 81 -8.28 3.53 3.03
C ILE A 81 -7.36 4.75 2.78
N GLN A 82 -6.05 4.51 2.73
CA GLN A 82 -4.95 5.48 2.87
C GLN A 82 -4.79 6.48 1.71
N GLU A 83 -5.59 6.34 0.66
CA GLU A 83 -5.72 7.41 -0.35
C GLU A 83 -6.24 8.73 0.27
N THR A 84 -6.76 8.69 1.50
CA THR A 84 -7.39 9.81 2.20
C THR A 84 -6.45 10.82 2.88
N ALA A 85 -5.15 10.53 3.04
CA ALA A 85 -4.28 11.40 3.85
C ALA A 85 -3.09 12.05 3.13
N PHE A 86 -2.53 11.46 2.06
CA PHE A 86 -1.21 11.90 1.56
C PHE A 86 -1.14 12.27 0.06
N GLY A 87 -2.24 12.11 -0.69
CA GLY A 87 -2.14 11.99 -2.14
C GLY A 87 -1.41 10.68 -2.49
N GLY A 88 -1.59 10.16 -3.69
CA GLY A 88 -0.88 8.94 -4.11
C GLY A 88 0.64 9.06 -4.05
N CYS A 89 1.30 7.96 -4.38
CA CYS A 89 2.72 7.72 -4.22
C CYS A 89 3.50 7.83 -5.54
N LEU A 90 2.90 8.30 -6.65
CA LEU A 90 3.63 8.52 -7.91
C LEU A 90 4.51 9.79 -7.84
N VAL A 91 5.50 9.77 -6.97
CA VAL A 91 6.50 10.82 -6.72
C VAL A 91 7.89 10.21 -6.57
N GLN A 92 8.93 11.03 -6.61
CA GLN A 92 10.30 10.56 -6.36
C GLN A 92 10.60 10.40 -4.87
N TYR A 93 10.01 11.26 -4.05
CA TYR A 93 10.24 11.32 -2.61
C TYR A 93 8.91 11.49 -1.87
N TRP A 94 8.75 10.75 -0.80
CA TRP A 94 7.56 10.79 0.04
C TRP A 94 7.95 10.99 1.51
N SER A 95 7.30 11.95 2.16
CA SER A 95 7.42 12.16 3.61
C SER A 95 6.31 11.38 4.30
N HIS A 96 6.68 10.49 5.22
CA HIS A 96 5.73 9.56 5.85
C HIS A 96 5.93 9.47 7.37
N CYS A 97 4.92 8.96 8.06
CA CYS A 97 4.98 8.58 9.46
C CYS A 97 5.31 7.08 9.63
N GLY A 98 5.80 6.70 10.81
CA GLY A 98 6.43 5.39 11.01
C GLY A 98 5.55 4.15 10.76
N ASN A 99 4.21 4.29 10.69
CA ASN A 99 3.31 3.17 10.40
C ASN A 99 2.93 3.06 8.91
N ASP A 100 3.31 4.05 8.09
CA ASP A 100 2.95 4.11 6.67
C ASP A 100 3.72 3.10 5.82
N LEU A 101 4.84 2.60 6.35
CA LEU A 101 5.70 1.66 5.68
C LEU A 101 5.83 0.35 6.46
N LYS A 102 5.96 -0.76 5.75
CA LYS A 102 6.34 -2.07 6.31
C LYS A 102 7.67 -2.52 5.74
N ARG A 103 8.52 -3.11 6.58
CA ARG A 103 9.76 -3.74 6.13
C ARG A 103 9.43 -4.93 5.22
N ILE A 104 10.22 -5.09 4.16
CA ILE A 104 10.04 -6.16 3.17
C ILE A 104 11.06 -7.27 3.38
N SER A 105 10.76 -8.48 2.90
CA SER A 105 11.72 -9.59 2.89
C SER A 105 12.87 -9.28 1.94
N ASP A 106 14.10 -9.64 2.32
CA ASP A 106 15.26 -9.48 1.46
C ASP A 106 15.25 -10.44 0.26
N SER A 107 14.39 -11.46 0.29
CA SER A 107 14.22 -12.45 -0.78
C SER A 107 13.41 -11.96 -1.97
N LEU A 108 12.68 -10.84 -1.82
CA LEU A 108 11.85 -10.29 -2.90
C LEU A 108 12.59 -9.19 -3.64
N SER A 109 12.48 -9.19 -4.95
CA SER A 109 12.89 -8.06 -5.77
C SER A 109 11.98 -6.85 -5.51
N PRO A 110 12.43 -5.63 -5.83
CA PRO A 110 11.58 -4.45 -5.75
C PRO A 110 10.31 -4.54 -6.61
N ASP A 111 10.41 -5.12 -7.81
CA ASP A 111 9.26 -5.30 -8.71
C ASP A 111 8.22 -6.28 -8.13
N GLU A 112 8.66 -7.39 -7.54
CA GLU A 112 7.74 -8.31 -6.84
C GLU A 112 7.17 -7.68 -5.58
N THR A 113 7.94 -6.84 -4.90
CA THR A 113 7.51 -6.20 -3.67
C THR A 113 6.37 -5.23 -3.94
N CYS A 114 6.47 -4.34 -4.94
CA CYS A 114 5.44 -3.34 -5.17
C CYS A 114 4.09 -3.91 -5.59
N THR A 115 3.95 -5.20 -5.92
CA THR A 115 2.64 -5.80 -6.24
C THR A 115 1.83 -6.26 -5.02
N LEU A 116 2.41 -6.20 -3.83
CA LEU A 116 1.81 -6.75 -2.60
C LEU A 116 0.80 -5.85 -1.85
N PRO A 117 0.88 -4.50 -1.84
CA PRO A 117 0.10 -3.68 -0.89
C PRO A 117 -1.40 -3.74 -1.11
N ILE A 118 -1.87 -3.60 -2.36
CA ILE A 118 -3.29 -3.75 -2.69
C ILE A 118 -3.59 -5.21 -3.08
N PRO A 119 -3.04 -5.77 -4.18
CA PRO A 119 -3.45 -7.09 -4.63
C PRO A 119 -3.13 -8.20 -3.63
N GLY A 120 -1.87 -8.26 -3.17
CA GLY A 120 -1.42 -9.30 -2.23
C GLY A 120 -2.21 -9.29 -0.91
N MET A 121 -2.43 -8.10 -0.33
CA MET A 121 -3.23 -7.97 0.89
C MET A 121 -4.70 -8.32 0.69
N ALA A 122 -5.30 -7.92 -0.44
CA ALA A 122 -6.70 -8.23 -0.72
C ALA A 122 -6.92 -9.74 -0.90
N VAL A 123 -6.01 -10.41 -1.60
CA VAL A 123 -6.02 -11.88 -1.75
C VAL A 123 -5.89 -12.56 -0.39
N GLN A 124 -4.94 -12.10 0.44
CA GLN A 124 -4.76 -12.62 1.80
C GLN A 124 -6.04 -12.47 2.63
N ASP A 125 -6.65 -11.29 2.60
CA ASP A 125 -7.85 -11.00 3.36
C ASP A 125 -9.04 -11.85 2.88
N MET A 126 -9.23 -11.95 1.57
CA MET A 126 -10.27 -12.77 0.96
C MET A 126 -10.13 -14.26 1.32
N LEU A 127 -8.90 -14.79 1.32
CA LEU A 127 -8.68 -16.22 1.56
C LEU A 127 -8.75 -16.59 3.04
N PHE A 128 -8.31 -15.71 3.94
CA PHE A 128 -8.06 -16.09 5.33
C PHE A 128 -8.90 -15.32 6.36
N ASN A 129 -9.46 -14.17 5.99
CA ASN A 129 -10.25 -13.32 6.88
C ASN A 129 -11.72 -13.17 6.46
N ALA A 130 -12.10 -13.64 5.27
CA ALA A 130 -13.50 -13.69 4.83
C ALA A 130 -14.35 -14.67 5.67
N LEU A 131 -15.66 -14.69 5.39
CA LEU A 131 -16.62 -15.58 6.04
C LEU A 131 -16.24 -17.06 5.91
N TYR A 132 -15.70 -17.45 4.75
CA TYR A 132 -15.16 -18.78 4.50
C TYR A 132 -13.64 -18.70 4.46
N LYS A 133 -13.00 -19.31 5.44
CA LYS A 133 -11.54 -19.35 5.54
C LYS A 133 -11.02 -20.59 4.83
N LEU A 134 -10.14 -20.39 3.85
CA LEU A 134 -9.51 -21.45 3.08
C LEU A 134 -8.70 -22.37 4.00
N LYS A 135 -8.85 -23.69 3.80
CA LYS A 135 -8.12 -24.75 4.51
C LYS A 135 -7.47 -25.71 3.52
N ALA A 136 -6.49 -26.45 4.02
CA ALA A 136 -5.87 -27.52 3.25
C ALA A 136 -6.92 -28.57 2.84
N GLY A 137 -6.96 -28.91 1.55
CA GLY A 137 -7.93 -29.84 0.98
C GLY A 137 -9.19 -29.19 0.39
N ASP A 138 -9.39 -27.88 0.58
CA ASP A 138 -10.48 -27.17 -0.06
C ASP A 138 -10.26 -27.02 -1.57
N LEU A 139 -11.36 -26.96 -2.32
CA LEU A 139 -11.36 -26.60 -3.74
C LEU A 139 -11.66 -25.11 -3.88
N LEU A 140 -10.78 -24.42 -4.60
CA LEU A 140 -10.88 -22.99 -4.88
C LEU A 140 -11.14 -22.79 -6.38
N VAL A 141 -12.21 -22.08 -6.70
CA VAL A 141 -12.43 -21.57 -8.06
C VAL A 141 -11.98 -20.12 -8.07
N TRP A 142 -10.92 -19.86 -8.83
CA TRP A 142 -10.39 -18.51 -9.02
C TRP A 142 -10.77 -17.98 -10.40
N LEU A 143 -11.41 -16.82 -10.45
CA LEU A 143 -11.89 -16.21 -11.69
C LEU A 143 -10.96 -15.07 -12.10
N GLY A 144 -10.58 -15.03 -13.38
CA GLY A 144 -9.70 -14.00 -13.93
C GLY A 144 -8.22 -14.42 -13.99
N THR A 145 -7.39 -13.52 -14.54
CA THR A 145 -5.91 -13.62 -14.62
C THR A 145 -5.22 -12.25 -14.42
N ASP A 146 -5.93 -11.29 -13.84
CA ASP A 146 -5.37 -10.01 -13.39
C ASP A 146 -4.53 -10.14 -12.12
N GLY A 147 -3.99 -9.02 -11.63
CA GLY A 147 -3.09 -8.99 -10.46
C GLY A 147 -3.71 -9.43 -9.12
N PHE A 148 -5.04 -9.51 -8.99
CA PHE A 148 -5.65 -10.15 -7.82
C PHE A 148 -5.72 -11.67 -7.99
N SER A 149 -5.64 -12.16 -9.23
CA SER A 149 -5.81 -13.57 -9.58
C SER A 149 -4.55 -14.34 -9.93
N MET A 150 -3.39 -13.72 -9.75
CA MET A 150 -2.06 -14.25 -10.07
C MET A 150 -1.16 -14.23 -8.84
#